data_AF-A0A270PF18-F1
#
_entry.id   AF-A0A270PF18-F1
#
_cell.length_a   1.000
_cell.length_b   1.000
_cell.length_c   1.000
_cell.angle_alpha   90.00
_cell.angle_beta   90.00
_cell.angle_gamma   90.00
#
_symmetry.space_group_name_H-M   'P 1'
#
loop_
_entity.id
_entity.type
_entity.pdbx_description
1 polymer ?
#
loop_
_entity_poly.entity_id
_entity_poly.type
_entity_poly.pdbx_seq_one_letter_code
_entity_poly.pdbx_strand_id
1 'polypeptide(L)'
;MLSEEQCVNDAGAGNSRSPWWERLPEDFWRQPDGTELDARHPLKIHGTAAIERVMRTSLSATVAASALMTLAKPGRLQREFEALRFYEPLARAADASRVFLPPPKDIVISECALPGEDIHRLQLRFASPFKPLNPFARPQFEAMQRNAFAHAQHWCHGDRPRPTLIVIHGFAADPHWLNAHALSLNAFYRRGYDILLFTYPHHGQRAEHGDWFSGQGLFGSGLVAFNEAPLHAIHDLRVFINYLQGRGVEHIGVTGISLGGYTAALLAAVDERLAWCIPIVPAVSPVDVFLEWQPTGLLLSRLMRNQGIGVAEMRGLLAVHNPLTYAPCLDGERMLIIGGAGDRVTMPRHLRLLHQHWPGSALHWFAGNHIIHFGRREYLTCMGALMDRYSGL
;
A
#
# COMPACT_ATOMS: atom_id res chain seq x y z
N MET A 1 21.68 56.88 20.91
CA MET A 1 22.21 55.52 21.16
C MET A 1 21.24 54.58 20.47
N LEU A 2 21.68 54.03 19.34
CA LEU A 2 20.91 53.18 18.42
C LEU A 2 21.04 51.70 18.81
N SER A 3 19.98 50.93 18.49
CA SER A 3 19.91 49.48 18.23
C SER A 3 20.26 48.52 19.39
N GLU A 4 19.68 47.32 19.56
CA GLU A 4 19.21 46.32 18.60
C GLU A 4 18.02 45.49 19.12
N GLU A 5 17.13 45.17 18.18
CA GLU A 5 16.14 44.09 18.18
C GLU A 5 16.77 42.78 17.65
N GLN A 6 16.15 41.64 17.99
CA GLN A 6 16.25 40.29 17.39
C GLN A 6 17.49 39.41 17.66
N CYS A 7 17.28 38.23 18.26
CA CYS A 7 17.28 36.92 17.57
C CYS A 7 17.30 35.70 18.52
N VAL A 8 16.31 34.81 18.33
CA VAL A 8 16.48 33.35 18.12
C VAL A 8 17.01 32.48 19.28
N ASN A 9 16.14 31.59 19.81
CA ASN A 9 16.24 30.16 19.49
C ASN A 9 15.04 29.33 20.01
N ASP A 10 14.30 28.80 19.04
CA ASP A 10 13.49 27.58 19.14
C ASP A 10 14.35 26.41 19.64
N ALA A 11 13.96 25.82 20.77
CA ALA A 11 14.46 24.53 21.20
C ALA A 11 13.35 23.80 21.97
N GLY A 12 12.41 23.19 21.24
CA GLY A 12 11.26 22.56 21.87
C GLY A 12 10.43 21.63 20.98
N ALA A 13 11.04 20.86 20.06
CA ALA A 13 10.31 19.83 19.31
C ALA A 13 11.19 18.64 18.90
N GLY A 14 11.93 18.07 19.85
CA GLY A 14 12.68 16.82 19.66
C GLY A 14 12.12 15.74 20.58
N ASN A 15 10.88 15.27 20.35
CA ASN A 15 10.38 14.14 21.13
C ASN A 15 10.95 12.84 20.52
N SER A 16 12.13 12.44 21.00
CA SER A 16 12.85 11.22 20.64
C SER A 16 12.08 9.97 21.09
N ARG A 17 10.96 9.66 20.45
CA ARG A 17 10.32 8.36 20.61
C ARG A 17 11.01 7.37 19.67
N SER A 18 11.55 6.29 20.22
CA SER A 18 12.11 5.17 19.43
C SER A 18 11.16 4.78 18.30
N PRO A 19 11.65 4.51 17.07
CA PRO A 19 10.81 4.16 15.94
C PRO A 19 9.85 2.99 16.20
N TRP A 20 8.77 2.90 15.41
CA TRP A 20 7.74 1.88 15.62
C TRP A 20 8.29 0.45 15.55
N TRP A 21 9.29 0.20 14.70
CA TRP A 21 9.88 -1.13 14.51
C TRP A 21 10.72 -1.62 15.69
N GLU A 22 11.24 -0.70 16.51
CA GLU A 22 11.97 -1.00 17.76
C GLU A 22 11.00 -1.13 18.95
N ARG A 23 9.88 -0.40 18.93
CA ARG A 23 8.85 -0.49 19.98
C ARG A 23 7.99 -1.75 19.87
N LEU A 24 7.85 -2.29 18.67
CA LEU A 24 7.05 -3.48 18.42
C LEU A 24 7.80 -4.73 18.91
N PRO A 25 7.18 -5.59 19.74
CA PRO A 25 7.85 -6.79 20.25
C PRO A 25 8.45 -7.66 19.14
N GLU A 26 9.61 -8.27 19.41
CA GLU A 26 10.28 -9.22 18.49
C GLU A 26 9.36 -10.40 18.11
N ASP A 27 8.46 -10.79 19.03
CA ASP A 27 7.51 -11.88 18.85
C ASP A 27 6.10 -11.43 18.43
N PHE A 28 5.90 -10.16 18.04
CA PHE A 28 4.58 -9.61 17.68
C PHE A 28 3.81 -10.49 16.68
N TRP A 29 4.49 -11.02 15.67
CA TRP A 29 3.93 -11.94 14.66
C TRP A 29 3.43 -13.29 15.23
N ARG A 30 3.82 -13.65 16.45
CA ARG A 30 3.36 -14.85 17.17
C ARG A 30 2.22 -14.58 18.14
N GLN A 31 1.96 -13.31 18.45
CA GLN A 31 1.00 -12.97 19.49
C GLN A 31 -0.40 -13.42 19.09
N PRO A 32 -1.21 -13.93 20.03
CA PRO A 32 -2.57 -14.33 19.75
C PRO A 32 -3.37 -13.12 19.24
N ASP A 33 -4.26 -13.38 18.30
CA ASP A 33 -5.17 -12.36 17.80
C ASP A 33 -6.61 -12.75 18.07
N GLY A 34 -7.42 -11.74 18.29
CA GLY A 34 -8.86 -11.87 18.29
C GLY A 34 -9.55 -10.52 18.15
N THR A 35 -10.79 -10.52 17.67
CA THR A 35 -11.64 -9.34 17.58
C THR A 35 -12.84 -9.44 18.52
N GLU A 36 -13.50 -8.33 18.81
CA GLU A 36 -14.74 -8.32 19.60
C GLU A 36 -15.86 -9.16 18.94
N LEU A 37 -15.74 -9.46 17.64
CA LEU A 37 -16.66 -10.31 16.89
C LEU A 37 -16.42 -11.81 17.06
N ASP A 38 -15.26 -12.22 17.58
CA ASP A 38 -14.91 -13.64 17.78
C ASP A 38 -15.86 -14.30 18.79
N ALA A 39 -16.33 -13.53 19.79
CA ALA A 39 -17.29 -13.99 20.78
C ALA A 39 -18.73 -14.09 20.22
N ARG A 40 -19.05 -13.40 19.12
CA ARG A 40 -20.42 -13.28 18.60
C ARG A 40 -20.71 -14.21 17.42
N HIS A 41 -19.70 -14.61 16.63
CA HIS A 41 -19.89 -15.43 15.42
C HIS A 41 -18.83 -16.53 15.21
N PRO A 42 -18.61 -17.44 16.18
CA PRO A 42 -17.52 -18.43 16.13
C PRO A 42 -17.60 -19.36 14.90
N LEU A 43 -18.79 -19.82 14.52
CA LEU A 43 -18.98 -20.73 13.38
C LEU A 43 -18.70 -20.07 12.02
N LYS A 44 -19.03 -18.78 11.86
CA LYS A 44 -18.78 -18.03 10.61
C LYS A 44 -17.30 -17.67 10.46
N ILE A 45 -16.60 -17.43 11.57
CA ILE A 45 -15.19 -17.04 11.62
C ILE A 45 -14.29 -18.27 11.45
N HIS A 46 -14.62 -19.41 12.08
CA HIS A 46 -13.80 -20.62 11.97
C HIS A 46 -14.10 -21.47 10.73
N GLY A 47 -15.32 -21.39 10.17
CA GLY A 47 -15.72 -22.17 9.00
C GLY A 47 -14.96 -21.85 7.71
N THR A 48 -14.41 -20.65 7.57
CA THR A 48 -13.66 -20.20 6.37
C THR A 48 -12.14 -20.24 6.55
N ALA A 49 -11.65 -20.58 7.75
CA ALA A 49 -10.22 -20.56 8.07
C ALA A 49 -9.40 -21.58 7.26
N ALA A 50 -10.00 -22.69 6.84
CA ALA A 50 -9.35 -23.68 5.99
C ALA A 50 -9.06 -23.14 4.58
N ILE A 51 -10.04 -22.43 3.98
CA ILE A 51 -9.92 -21.81 2.65
C ILE A 51 -8.81 -20.77 2.67
N GLU A 52 -8.82 -19.90 3.68
CA GLU A 52 -7.79 -18.87 3.84
C GLU A 52 -6.41 -19.46 4.07
N ARG A 53 -6.29 -20.53 4.87
CA ARG A 53 -5.01 -21.21 5.09
C ARG A 53 -4.44 -21.80 3.80
N VAL A 54 -5.29 -22.43 2.97
CA VAL A 54 -4.87 -22.96 1.66
C VAL A 54 -4.39 -21.83 0.76
N MET A 55 -5.20 -20.77 0.58
CA MET A 55 -4.84 -19.62 -0.25
C MET A 55 -3.53 -18.97 0.21
N ARG A 56 -3.42 -18.68 1.51
CA ARG A 56 -2.23 -18.09 2.12
C ARG A 56 -0.99 -18.95 1.92
N THR A 57 -1.11 -20.27 2.06
CA THR A 57 0.01 -21.20 1.85
C THR A 57 0.43 -21.24 0.38
N SER A 58 -0.52 -21.27 -0.55
CA SER A 58 -0.23 -21.20 -1.99
C SER A 58 0.46 -19.88 -2.36
N LEU A 59 -0.07 -18.75 -1.91
CA LEU A 59 0.55 -17.44 -2.12
C LEU A 59 1.95 -17.38 -1.53
N SER A 60 2.11 -17.83 -0.28
CA SER A 60 3.40 -17.87 0.42
C SER A 60 4.44 -18.74 -0.30
N ALA A 61 4.02 -19.88 -0.88
CA ALA A 61 4.90 -20.75 -1.64
C ALA A 61 5.38 -20.05 -2.92
N THR A 62 4.47 -19.38 -3.63
CA THR A 62 4.81 -18.59 -4.81
C THR A 62 5.77 -17.44 -4.47
N VAL A 63 5.50 -16.67 -3.41
CA VAL A 63 6.38 -15.59 -2.94
C VAL A 63 7.77 -16.12 -2.59
N ALA A 64 7.84 -17.22 -1.84
CA ALA A 64 9.11 -17.84 -1.46
C ALA A 64 9.91 -18.34 -2.68
N ALA A 65 9.23 -18.98 -3.65
CA ALA A 65 9.84 -19.44 -4.88
C ALA A 65 10.39 -18.27 -5.70
N SER A 66 9.61 -17.20 -5.89
CA SER A 66 10.06 -15.99 -6.60
C SER A 66 11.28 -15.36 -5.92
N ALA A 67 11.26 -15.18 -4.60
CA ALA A 67 12.38 -14.62 -3.85
C ALA A 67 13.67 -15.46 -4.01
N LEU A 68 13.55 -16.80 -4.00
CA LEU A 68 14.69 -17.71 -4.16
C LEU A 68 15.36 -17.59 -5.53
N MET A 69 14.62 -17.29 -6.60
CA MET A 69 15.21 -17.13 -7.95
C MET A 69 16.33 -16.08 -7.99
N THR A 70 16.21 -15.04 -7.16
CA THR A 70 17.21 -13.97 -7.06
C THR A 70 18.16 -14.19 -5.90
N LEU A 71 17.64 -14.48 -4.70
CA LEU A 71 18.45 -14.55 -3.49
C LEU A 71 19.37 -15.77 -3.43
N ALA A 72 19.08 -16.85 -4.17
CA ALA A 72 19.94 -18.04 -4.23
C ALA A 72 21.19 -17.84 -5.10
N LYS A 73 21.29 -16.75 -5.88
CA LYS A 73 22.47 -16.47 -6.70
C LYS A 73 23.70 -16.23 -5.80
N PRO A 74 24.90 -16.75 -6.16
CA PRO A 74 26.10 -16.61 -5.32
C PRO A 74 26.38 -15.16 -4.92
N GLY A 75 26.57 -14.92 -3.62
CA GLY A 75 26.84 -13.59 -3.05
C GLY A 75 25.72 -12.56 -3.22
N ARG A 76 24.55 -12.92 -3.79
CA ARG A 76 23.45 -11.97 -3.97
C ARG A 76 22.80 -11.60 -2.64
N LEU A 77 22.59 -12.58 -1.75
CA LEU A 77 22.01 -12.35 -0.43
C LEU A 77 22.76 -11.27 0.36
N GLN A 78 24.08 -11.42 0.49
CA GLN A 78 24.89 -10.48 1.27
C GLN A 78 24.88 -9.07 0.67
N ARG A 79 24.97 -8.96 -0.67
CA ARG A 79 24.88 -7.66 -1.36
C ARG A 79 23.52 -7.00 -1.19
N GLU A 80 22.42 -7.77 -1.19
CA GLU A 80 21.07 -7.24 -0.94
C GLU A 80 20.96 -6.68 0.48
N PHE A 81 21.45 -7.40 1.49
CA PHE A 81 21.41 -6.93 2.88
C PHE A 81 22.32 -5.72 3.13
N GLU A 82 23.51 -5.68 2.53
CA GLU A 82 24.38 -4.51 2.56
C GLU A 82 23.67 -3.30 1.92
N ALA A 83 23.06 -3.49 0.75
CA ALA A 83 22.31 -2.44 0.07
C ALA A 83 21.05 -2.01 0.86
N LEU A 84 20.37 -2.91 1.56
CA LEU A 84 19.20 -2.57 2.39
C LEU A 84 19.54 -1.57 3.51
N ARG A 85 20.76 -1.60 4.06
CA ARG A 85 21.19 -0.66 5.10
C ARG A 85 21.13 0.81 4.66
N PHE A 86 21.09 1.06 3.35
CA PHE A 86 20.84 2.40 2.78
C PHE A 86 19.54 3.03 3.27
N TYR A 87 18.49 2.24 3.50
CA TYR A 87 17.15 2.75 3.80
C TYR A 87 16.93 3.09 5.27
N GLU A 88 17.65 2.45 6.19
CA GLU A 88 17.41 2.63 7.63
C GLU A 88 17.60 4.10 8.08
N PRO A 89 18.67 4.83 7.67
CA PRO A 89 18.81 6.24 8.02
C PRO A 89 17.67 7.12 7.45
N LEU A 90 17.15 6.77 6.27
CA LEU A 90 16.01 7.48 5.66
C LEU A 90 14.71 7.23 6.44
N ALA A 91 14.45 5.98 6.82
CA ALA A 91 13.31 5.61 7.64
C ALA A 91 13.38 6.28 9.02
N ARG A 92 14.55 6.27 9.67
CA ARG A 92 14.76 6.86 10.99
C ARG A 92 14.61 8.39 10.99
N ALA A 93 14.96 9.05 9.88
CA ALA A 93 14.72 10.48 9.72
C ALA A 93 13.23 10.82 9.65
N ALA A 94 12.36 9.85 9.27
CA ALA A 94 10.91 10.00 9.18
C ALA A 94 10.47 11.21 8.32
N ASP A 95 11.32 11.65 7.39
CA ASP A 95 11.09 12.80 6.54
C ASP A 95 10.63 12.33 5.15
N ALA A 96 9.32 12.43 4.92
CA ALA A 96 8.70 12.01 3.67
C ALA A 96 9.27 12.78 2.46
N SER A 97 9.69 14.04 2.63
CA SER A 97 10.19 14.86 1.53
C SER A 97 11.53 14.37 0.96
N ARG A 98 12.30 13.61 1.74
CA ARG A 98 13.58 13.01 1.33
C ARG A 98 13.43 11.67 0.61
N VAL A 99 12.28 11.01 0.76
CA VAL A 99 12.01 9.68 0.21
C VAL A 99 11.04 9.77 -0.97
N PHE A 100 9.95 10.53 -0.80
CA PHE A 100 8.91 10.71 -1.79
C PHE A 100 9.09 12.06 -2.49
N LEU A 101 10.08 12.11 -3.38
CA LEU A 101 10.32 13.31 -4.20
C LEU A 101 9.08 13.62 -5.06
N PRO A 102 8.71 14.90 -5.21
CA PRO A 102 7.61 15.29 -6.08
C PRO A 102 7.94 14.89 -7.53
N PRO A 103 6.99 14.27 -8.27
CA PRO A 103 7.23 13.96 -9.67
C PRO A 103 7.40 15.26 -10.48
N PRO A 104 8.11 15.21 -11.63
CA PRO A 104 8.18 16.34 -12.54
C PRO A 104 6.79 16.86 -12.93
N LYS A 105 6.71 18.17 -13.19
CA LYS A 105 5.53 18.76 -13.80
C LYS A 105 5.44 18.34 -15.27
N ASP A 106 4.25 18.50 -15.85
CA ASP A 106 4.02 18.36 -17.30
C ASP A 106 4.27 16.96 -17.89
N ILE A 107 4.09 15.92 -17.09
CA ILE A 107 4.09 14.54 -17.59
C ILE A 107 2.87 14.32 -18.49
N VAL A 108 3.14 13.99 -19.76
CA VAL A 108 2.10 13.71 -20.75
C VAL A 108 1.49 12.33 -20.48
N ILE A 109 0.18 12.31 -20.25
CA ILE A 109 -0.61 11.08 -20.10
C ILE A 109 -1.36 10.83 -21.39
N SER A 110 -1.10 9.67 -22.00
CA SER A 110 -1.87 9.18 -23.13
C SER A 110 -3.20 8.58 -22.66
N GLU A 111 -4.25 8.85 -23.41
CA GLU A 111 -5.62 8.41 -23.14
C GLU A 111 -6.10 7.58 -24.33
N CYS A 112 -6.64 6.40 -24.06
CA CYS A 112 -7.25 5.56 -25.08
C CYS A 112 -8.63 5.11 -24.59
N ALA A 113 -9.67 5.40 -25.37
CA ALA A 113 -11.02 4.96 -25.03
C ALA A 113 -11.11 3.42 -25.07
N LEU A 114 -11.69 2.84 -24.03
CA LEU A 114 -11.97 1.41 -23.94
C LEU A 114 -13.45 1.15 -24.23
N PRO A 115 -13.79 -0.01 -24.82
CA PRO A 115 -15.18 -0.40 -25.02
C PRO A 115 -15.96 -0.47 -23.69
N GLY A 116 -17.21 -0.02 -23.71
CA GLY A 116 -18.16 -0.08 -22.61
C GLY A 116 -19.50 0.53 -23.01
N GLU A 117 -20.60 -0.02 -22.49
CA GLU A 117 -21.95 0.51 -22.75
C GLU A 117 -22.26 1.67 -21.79
N ASP A 118 -22.38 1.38 -20.49
CA ASP A 118 -22.90 2.34 -19.50
C ASP A 118 -21.82 3.20 -18.81
N ILE A 119 -20.56 2.81 -18.90
CA ILE A 119 -19.45 3.46 -18.21
C ILE A 119 -18.41 3.85 -19.26
N HIS A 120 -18.15 5.14 -19.40
CA HIS A 120 -17.09 5.64 -20.26
C HIS A 120 -15.73 5.38 -19.59
N ARG A 121 -14.87 4.64 -20.28
CA ARG A 121 -13.61 4.12 -19.76
C ARG A 121 -12.45 4.61 -20.60
N LEU A 122 -11.43 5.15 -19.96
CA LEU A 122 -10.18 5.55 -20.57
C LEU A 122 -9.04 4.71 -19.99
N GLN A 123 -8.23 4.11 -20.84
CA GLN A 123 -6.91 3.62 -20.46
C GLN A 123 -5.96 4.82 -20.41
N LEU A 124 -5.45 5.11 -19.22
CA LEU A 124 -4.39 6.08 -19.00
C LEU A 124 -3.04 5.39 -19.00
N ARG A 125 -2.04 6.02 -19.59
CA ARG A 125 -0.65 5.55 -19.60
C ARG A 125 0.34 6.71 -19.68
N PHE A 126 1.45 6.62 -18.96
CA PHE A 126 2.58 7.55 -19.09
C PHE A 126 3.92 6.84 -18.86
N ALA A 127 5.01 7.42 -19.36
CA ALA A 127 6.36 6.98 -19.04
C ALA A 127 6.69 7.39 -17.60
N SER A 128 6.86 6.42 -16.70
CA SER A 128 7.10 6.69 -15.28
C SER A 128 8.44 7.42 -15.11
N PRO A 129 8.46 8.61 -14.48
CA PRO A 129 9.70 9.34 -14.21
C PRO A 129 10.47 8.77 -13.01
N PHE A 130 9.93 7.72 -12.36
CA PHE A 130 10.51 7.18 -11.14
C PHE A 130 11.95 6.71 -11.34
N LYS A 131 12.80 7.03 -10.37
CA LYS A 131 14.16 6.53 -10.26
C LYS A 131 14.34 5.93 -8.86
N PRO A 132 14.87 4.71 -8.74
CA PRO A 132 15.13 4.12 -7.44
C PRO A 132 16.00 5.01 -6.56
N LEU A 133 15.65 5.10 -5.28
CA LEU A 133 16.44 5.85 -4.31
C LEU A 133 17.81 5.20 -4.11
N ASN A 134 17.82 3.88 -3.97
CA ASN A 134 19.04 3.11 -3.78
C ASN A 134 19.77 2.88 -5.12
N PRO A 135 21.02 3.35 -5.27
CA PRO A 135 21.82 3.13 -6.48
C PRO A 135 21.94 1.65 -6.89
N PHE A 136 21.90 0.72 -5.92
CA PHE A 136 21.96 -0.71 -6.17
C PHE A 136 20.80 -1.22 -7.04
N ALA A 137 19.62 -0.61 -6.95
CA ALA A 137 18.43 -0.99 -7.71
C ALA A 137 18.37 -0.37 -9.11
N ARG A 138 19.12 0.72 -9.38
CA ARG A 138 19.00 1.50 -10.63
C ARG A 138 19.20 0.65 -11.89
N PRO A 139 20.27 -0.17 -12.03
CA PRO A 139 20.47 -0.95 -13.26
C PRO A 139 19.33 -1.94 -13.51
N GLN A 140 18.76 -2.51 -12.45
CA GLN A 140 17.65 -3.44 -12.55
C GLN A 140 16.35 -2.75 -13.00
N PHE A 141 16.04 -1.58 -12.45
CA PHE A 141 14.86 -0.81 -12.84
C PHE A 141 14.99 -0.20 -14.24
N GLU A 142 16.19 0.23 -14.65
CA GLU A 142 16.47 0.72 -16.01
C GLU A 142 16.31 -0.36 -17.08
N ALA A 143 16.52 -1.63 -16.71
CA ALA A 143 16.31 -2.77 -17.61
C ALA A 143 14.82 -3.13 -17.79
N MET A 144 13.93 -2.69 -16.88
CA MET A 144 12.49 -3.00 -16.96
C MET A 144 11.85 -2.26 -18.13
N GLN A 145 11.11 -2.99 -18.97
CA GLN A 145 10.49 -2.42 -20.16
C GLN A 145 9.01 -2.10 -19.93
N ARG A 146 8.28 -3.01 -19.28
CA ARG A 146 6.85 -2.83 -19.01
C ARG A 146 6.61 -1.98 -17.77
N ASN A 147 7.43 -2.16 -16.75
CA ASN A 147 7.32 -1.40 -15.52
C ASN A 147 7.79 0.07 -15.67
N ALA A 148 8.48 0.41 -16.76
CA ALA A 148 8.82 1.78 -17.15
C ALA A 148 7.59 2.64 -17.50
N PHE A 149 6.42 2.02 -17.69
CA PHE A 149 5.17 2.72 -17.93
C PHE A 149 4.21 2.51 -16.76
N ALA A 150 3.56 3.59 -16.35
CA ALA A 150 2.46 3.55 -15.41
C ALA A 150 1.13 3.40 -16.17
N HIS A 151 0.19 2.69 -15.57
CA HIS A 151 -1.09 2.35 -16.18
C HIS A 151 -2.22 2.55 -15.17
N ALA A 152 -3.34 3.10 -15.63
CA ALA A 152 -4.59 3.12 -14.88
C ALA A 152 -5.79 3.07 -15.83
N GLN A 153 -6.90 2.50 -15.38
CA GLN A 153 -8.19 2.64 -16.07
C GLN A 153 -9.02 3.69 -15.34
N HIS A 154 -9.42 4.75 -16.04
CA HIS A 154 -10.24 5.82 -15.52
C HIS A 154 -11.68 5.68 -16.03
N TRP A 155 -12.64 5.58 -15.10
CA TRP A 155 -14.06 5.67 -15.40
C TRP A 155 -14.48 7.11 -15.14
N CYS A 156 -14.86 7.82 -16.20
CA CYS A 156 -15.17 9.23 -16.11
C CYS A 156 -16.52 9.54 -16.76
N HIS A 157 -17.32 10.38 -16.11
CA HIS A 157 -18.60 10.81 -16.66
C HIS A 157 -18.45 11.70 -17.91
N GLY A 158 -17.32 12.39 -18.04
CA GLY A 158 -16.98 13.21 -19.21
C GLY A 158 -17.74 14.53 -19.32
N ASP A 159 -18.59 14.88 -18.35
CA ASP A 159 -19.40 16.10 -18.35
C ASP A 159 -18.73 17.26 -17.61
N ARG A 160 -18.07 16.97 -16.48
CA ARG A 160 -17.33 17.94 -15.65
C ARG A 160 -16.34 17.21 -14.73
N PRO A 161 -15.38 17.92 -14.12
CA PRO A 161 -14.58 17.35 -13.05
C PRO A 161 -15.47 16.94 -11.87
N ARG A 162 -15.25 15.72 -11.37
CA ARG A 162 -16.02 15.09 -10.30
C ARG A 162 -15.07 14.58 -9.24
N PRO A 163 -15.51 14.46 -7.97
CA PRO A 163 -14.69 13.81 -6.96
C PRO A 163 -14.28 12.42 -7.44
N THR A 164 -12.99 12.12 -7.33
CA THR A 164 -12.42 10.90 -7.90
C THR A 164 -11.97 9.96 -6.79
N LEU A 165 -12.37 8.69 -6.87
CA LEU A 165 -11.84 7.62 -6.02
C LEU A 165 -10.74 6.87 -6.77
N ILE A 166 -9.51 6.98 -6.28
CA ILE A 166 -8.40 6.13 -6.70
C ILE A 166 -8.54 4.76 -6.02
N VAL A 167 -8.48 3.68 -6.80
CA VAL A 167 -8.61 2.31 -6.33
C VAL A 167 -7.33 1.54 -6.63
N ILE A 168 -6.68 1.03 -5.58
CA ILE A 168 -5.45 0.24 -5.67
C ILE A 168 -5.79 -1.22 -5.37
N HIS A 169 -5.47 -2.11 -6.31
CA HIS A 169 -5.79 -3.53 -6.17
C HIS A 169 -4.89 -4.27 -5.17
N GLY A 170 -5.37 -5.42 -4.69
CA GLY A 170 -4.54 -6.37 -3.93
C GLY A 170 -3.57 -7.15 -4.81
N PHE A 171 -2.60 -7.83 -4.20
CA PHE A 171 -1.51 -8.52 -4.91
C PHE A 171 -2.01 -9.48 -6.01
N ALA A 172 -2.90 -10.41 -5.68
CA ALA A 172 -3.45 -11.37 -6.64
C ALA A 172 -4.74 -10.87 -7.34
N ALA A 173 -5.09 -9.59 -7.19
CA ALA A 173 -6.37 -9.04 -7.56
C ALA A 173 -6.26 -7.92 -8.61
N ASP A 174 -5.23 -7.92 -9.46
CA ASP A 174 -5.03 -6.88 -10.48
C ASP A 174 -6.16 -6.71 -11.51
N PRO A 175 -6.99 -7.72 -11.85
CA PRO A 175 -8.10 -7.50 -12.78
C PRO A 175 -9.09 -6.45 -12.26
N HIS A 176 -9.30 -5.39 -13.04
CA HIS A 176 -10.16 -4.26 -12.66
C HIS A 176 -11.59 -4.68 -12.31
N TRP A 177 -12.16 -5.69 -13.00
CA TRP A 177 -13.51 -6.18 -12.76
C TRP A 177 -13.68 -6.79 -11.36
N LEU A 178 -12.62 -7.38 -10.81
CA LEU A 178 -12.66 -8.01 -9.48
C LEU A 178 -12.81 -6.93 -8.39
N ASN A 179 -11.99 -5.87 -8.46
CA ASN A 179 -12.08 -4.73 -7.54
C ASN A 179 -13.39 -3.95 -7.74
N ALA A 180 -13.83 -3.78 -8.99
CA ALA A 180 -15.11 -3.18 -9.33
C ALA A 180 -16.29 -3.88 -8.66
N HIS A 181 -16.29 -5.22 -8.70
CA HIS A 181 -17.31 -6.01 -8.02
C HIS A 181 -17.15 -5.97 -6.49
N ALA A 182 -15.94 -6.19 -5.98
CA ALA A 182 -15.66 -6.25 -4.55
C ALA A 182 -16.02 -4.95 -3.81
N LEU A 183 -15.78 -3.80 -4.45
CA LEU A 183 -16.04 -2.48 -3.87
C LEU A 183 -17.31 -1.82 -4.42
N SER A 184 -18.12 -2.53 -5.21
CA SER A 184 -19.33 -2.00 -5.83
C SER A 184 -19.09 -0.66 -6.56
N LEU A 185 -17.97 -0.54 -7.28
CA LEU A 185 -17.55 0.72 -7.91
C LEU A 185 -18.57 1.28 -8.89
N ASN A 186 -19.38 0.43 -9.54
CA ASN A 186 -20.50 0.86 -10.39
C ASN A 186 -21.55 1.67 -9.61
N ALA A 187 -21.75 1.37 -8.32
CA ALA A 187 -22.68 2.12 -7.48
C ALA A 187 -22.11 3.49 -7.11
N PHE A 188 -20.81 3.58 -6.80
CA PHE A 188 -20.13 4.86 -6.57
C PHE A 188 -20.04 5.70 -7.84
N TYR A 189 -19.78 5.09 -8.99
CA TYR A 189 -19.82 5.77 -10.28
C TYR A 189 -21.19 6.40 -10.52
N ARG A 190 -22.28 5.61 -10.42
CA ARG A 190 -23.65 6.14 -10.54
C ARG A 190 -24.03 7.19 -9.48
N ARG A 191 -23.35 7.20 -8.34
CA ARG A 191 -23.51 8.21 -7.29
C ARG A 191 -22.85 9.55 -7.64
N GLY A 192 -22.02 9.58 -8.68
CA GLY A 192 -21.40 10.79 -9.22
C GLY A 192 -19.89 10.88 -9.02
N TYR A 193 -19.24 9.82 -8.54
CA TYR A 193 -17.79 9.74 -8.44
C TYR A 193 -17.16 9.26 -9.74
N ASP A 194 -16.02 9.85 -10.12
CA ASP A 194 -15.14 9.22 -11.09
C ASP A 194 -14.25 8.17 -10.38
N ILE A 195 -13.83 7.13 -11.11
CA ILE A 195 -13.09 6.00 -10.53
C ILE A 195 -11.78 5.79 -11.29
N LEU A 196 -10.63 5.89 -10.61
CA LEU A 196 -9.31 5.63 -11.21
C LEU A 196 -8.72 4.34 -10.64
N LEU A 197 -8.77 3.27 -11.44
CA LEU A 197 -8.23 1.94 -11.10
C LEU A 197 -6.75 1.89 -11.47
N PHE A 198 -5.87 2.00 -10.48
CA PHE A 198 -4.42 2.01 -10.65
C PHE A 198 -3.85 0.60 -10.83
N THR A 199 -2.97 0.40 -11.80
CA THR A 199 -2.20 -0.84 -11.97
C THR A 199 -0.87 -0.74 -11.23
N TYR A 200 -0.73 -1.52 -10.17
CA TYR A 200 0.45 -1.52 -9.30
C TYR A 200 1.72 -1.96 -10.06
N PRO A 201 2.92 -1.44 -9.72
CA PRO A 201 4.18 -1.92 -10.29
C PRO A 201 4.28 -3.46 -10.31
N HIS A 202 4.83 -4.03 -11.38
CA HIS A 202 4.93 -5.48 -11.63
C HIS A 202 3.62 -6.26 -11.84
N HIS A 203 2.45 -5.61 -11.92
CA HIS A 203 1.16 -6.28 -12.11
C HIS A 203 0.53 -5.96 -13.45
N GLY A 204 -0.31 -6.88 -13.95
CA GLY A 204 -1.06 -6.71 -15.20
C GLY A 204 -0.15 -6.30 -16.36
N GLN A 205 -0.44 -5.14 -16.96
CA GLN A 205 0.34 -4.58 -18.07
C GLN A 205 1.79 -4.22 -17.69
N ARG A 206 2.09 -4.11 -16.39
CA ARG A 206 3.42 -3.79 -15.84
C ARG A 206 4.24 -5.01 -15.43
N ALA A 207 3.69 -6.23 -15.50
CA ALA A 207 4.43 -7.46 -15.27
C ALA A 207 5.41 -7.71 -16.43
N GLU A 208 6.69 -7.99 -16.12
CA GLU A 208 7.74 -8.08 -17.15
C GLU A 208 7.58 -9.34 -18.01
N HIS A 209 8.25 -9.34 -19.17
CA HIS A 209 8.25 -10.52 -20.01
C HIS A 209 9.03 -11.66 -19.33
N GLY A 210 8.43 -12.86 -19.27
CA GLY A 210 9.01 -14.02 -18.58
C GLY A 210 8.55 -14.19 -17.13
N ASP A 211 7.78 -13.24 -16.58
CA ASP A 211 7.06 -13.47 -15.32
C ASP A 211 6.01 -14.58 -15.51
N TRP A 212 5.98 -15.52 -14.59
CA TRP A 212 5.05 -16.66 -14.57
C TRP A 212 3.63 -16.25 -14.17
N PHE A 213 3.50 -15.13 -13.46
CA PHE A 213 2.23 -14.55 -13.03
C PHE A 213 2.37 -13.05 -12.74
N SER A 214 1.23 -12.33 -12.80
CA SER A 214 1.11 -10.91 -12.44
C SER A 214 1.53 -10.67 -10.98
N GLY A 215 2.47 -9.76 -10.76
CA GLY A 215 2.99 -9.44 -9.42
C GLY A 215 4.28 -10.18 -9.05
N GLN A 216 4.76 -11.13 -9.86
CA GLN A 216 5.99 -11.87 -9.57
C GLN A 216 7.19 -10.95 -9.29
N GLY A 217 7.37 -9.91 -10.12
CA GLY A 217 8.49 -8.97 -10.01
C GLY A 217 8.59 -8.26 -8.65
N LEU A 218 7.49 -8.14 -7.89
CA LEU A 218 7.49 -7.52 -6.56
C LEU A 218 8.36 -8.29 -5.56
N PHE A 219 8.36 -9.62 -5.63
CA PHE A 219 9.10 -10.50 -4.72
C PHE A 219 10.29 -11.18 -5.40
N GLY A 220 10.24 -11.33 -6.73
CA GLY A 220 11.27 -11.97 -7.54
C GLY A 220 12.49 -11.10 -7.79
N SER A 221 12.43 -9.80 -7.54
CA SER A 221 13.48 -8.85 -7.90
C SER A 221 14.53 -8.59 -6.79
N GLY A 222 14.37 -9.18 -5.61
CA GLY A 222 15.23 -8.96 -4.45
C GLY A 222 14.59 -8.04 -3.40
N LEU A 223 15.21 -7.94 -2.23
CA LEU A 223 14.65 -7.18 -1.10
C LEU A 223 14.79 -5.67 -1.31
N VAL A 224 15.85 -5.22 -1.97
CA VAL A 224 16.00 -3.79 -2.33
C VAL A 224 14.90 -3.39 -3.31
N ALA A 225 14.63 -4.20 -4.33
CA ALA A 225 13.54 -3.94 -5.28
C ALA A 225 12.16 -3.98 -4.60
N PHE A 226 11.99 -4.83 -3.59
CA PHE A 226 10.78 -4.85 -2.77
C PHE A 226 10.58 -3.52 -2.01
N ASN A 227 11.65 -2.88 -1.52
CA ASN A 227 11.56 -1.54 -0.93
C ASN A 227 11.22 -0.46 -1.97
N GLU A 228 11.81 -0.54 -3.17
CA GLU A 228 11.60 0.46 -4.23
C GLU A 228 10.22 0.39 -4.87
N ALA A 229 9.58 -0.80 -4.93
CA ALA A 229 8.30 -0.97 -5.62
C ALA A 229 7.14 -0.14 -5.02
N PRO A 230 6.94 -0.06 -3.69
CA PRO A 230 6.00 0.89 -3.10
C PRO A 230 6.37 2.35 -3.33
N LEU A 231 7.66 2.71 -3.33
CA LEU A 231 8.09 4.08 -3.65
C LEU A 231 7.74 4.43 -5.10
N HIS A 232 7.93 3.49 -6.03
CA HIS A 232 7.52 3.59 -7.42
C HIS A 232 6.01 3.78 -7.54
N ALA A 233 5.23 2.99 -6.81
CA ALA A 233 3.78 3.10 -6.80
C ALA A 233 3.31 4.48 -6.31
N ILE A 234 3.85 4.99 -5.20
CA ILE A 234 3.52 6.32 -4.68
C ILE A 234 3.90 7.40 -5.70
N HIS A 235 5.09 7.31 -6.29
CA HIS A 235 5.53 8.27 -7.30
C HIS A 235 4.56 8.35 -8.49
N ASP A 236 4.15 7.19 -9.04
CA ASP A 236 3.20 7.14 -10.14
C ASP A 236 1.79 7.61 -9.74
N LEU A 237 1.33 7.26 -8.53
CA LEU A 237 0.05 7.74 -7.99
C LEU A 237 0.04 9.27 -7.88
N ARG A 238 1.15 9.90 -7.48
CA ARG A 238 1.27 11.36 -7.41
C ARG A 238 1.23 12.03 -8.79
N VAL A 239 1.69 11.37 -9.84
CA VAL A 239 1.49 11.83 -11.23
C VAL A 239 0.01 11.77 -11.61
N PHE A 240 -0.70 10.68 -11.25
CA PHE A 240 -2.15 10.61 -11.48
C PHE A 240 -2.93 11.65 -10.66
N ILE A 241 -2.52 11.96 -9.43
CA ILE A 241 -3.12 13.05 -8.65
C ILE A 241 -2.88 14.40 -9.34
N ASN A 242 -1.65 14.69 -9.79
CA ASN A 242 -1.36 15.91 -10.56
C ASN A 242 -2.25 16.03 -11.79
N TYR A 243 -2.45 14.91 -12.50
CA TYR A 243 -3.31 14.84 -13.67
C TYR A 243 -4.78 15.13 -13.36
N LEU A 244 -5.33 14.50 -12.31
CA LEU A 244 -6.71 14.75 -11.89
C LEU A 244 -6.90 16.21 -11.47
N GLN A 245 -5.99 16.76 -10.65
CA GLN A 245 -6.04 18.16 -10.22
C GLN A 245 -5.87 19.13 -11.40
N GLY A 246 -4.99 18.83 -12.35
CA GLY A 246 -4.80 19.61 -13.56
C GLY A 246 -6.04 19.67 -14.47
N ARG A 247 -6.96 18.71 -14.31
CA ARG A 247 -8.28 18.72 -14.97
C ARG A 247 -9.39 19.35 -14.11
N GLY A 248 -9.06 19.89 -12.94
CA GLY A 248 -10.00 20.56 -12.05
C GLY A 248 -10.70 19.64 -11.04
N VAL A 249 -10.19 18.43 -10.80
CA VAL A 249 -10.71 17.58 -9.71
C VAL A 249 -10.24 18.13 -8.36
N GLU A 250 -11.19 18.62 -7.55
CA GLU A 250 -10.90 19.24 -6.25
C GLU A 250 -10.80 18.21 -5.10
N HIS A 251 -11.55 17.11 -5.19
CA HIS A 251 -11.64 16.11 -4.12
C HIS A 251 -11.19 14.74 -4.63
N ILE A 252 -10.07 14.25 -4.10
CA ILE A 252 -9.49 12.96 -4.48
C ILE A 252 -9.42 12.08 -3.24
N GLY A 253 -10.08 10.93 -3.30
CA GLY A 253 -9.99 9.89 -2.29
C GLY A 253 -9.15 8.71 -2.76
N VAL A 254 -8.67 7.91 -1.81
CA VAL A 254 -8.00 6.64 -2.12
C VAL A 254 -8.58 5.48 -1.33
N THR A 255 -8.68 4.32 -1.96
CA THR A 255 -8.98 3.05 -1.31
C THR A 255 -8.15 1.93 -1.91
N GLY A 256 -8.00 0.84 -1.18
CA GLY A 256 -7.39 -0.35 -1.71
C GLY A 256 -7.51 -1.55 -0.78
N ILE A 257 -7.33 -2.74 -1.35
CA ILE A 257 -7.47 -4.01 -0.65
C ILE A 257 -6.08 -4.63 -0.47
N SER A 258 -5.77 -5.11 0.74
CA SER A 258 -4.52 -5.86 1.02
C SER A 258 -3.26 -5.04 0.72
N LEU A 259 -2.44 -5.42 -0.27
CA LEU A 259 -1.35 -4.61 -0.81
C LEU A 259 -1.82 -3.19 -1.17
N GLY A 260 -2.97 -3.07 -1.82
CA GLY A 260 -3.54 -1.76 -2.16
C GLY A 260 -3.98 -0.97 -0.94
N GLY A 261 -4.44 -1.63 0.13
CA GLY A 261 -4.78 -0.98 1.39
C GLY A 261 -3.52 -0.46 2.10
N TYR A 262 -2.44 -1.22 2.06
CA TYR A 262 -1.13 -0.80 2.54
C TYR A 262 -0.62 0.44 1.77
N THR A 263 -0.69 0.42 0.43
CA THR A 263 -0.26 1.55 -0.40
C THR A 263 -1.18 2.77 -0.26
N ALA A 264 -2.49 2.57 -0.10
CA ALA A 264 -3.43 3.67 0.18
C ALA A 264 -3.10 4.37 1.51
N ALA A 265 -2.80 3.59 2.55
CA ALA A 265 -2.36 4.14 3.82
C ALA A 265 -1.00 4.87 3.69
N LEU A 266 -0.05 4.30 2.94
CA LEU A 266 1.23 4.96 2.68
C LEU A 266 1.03 6.28 1.93
N LEU A 267 0.18 6.32 0.91
CA LEU A 267 -0.13 7.54 0.16
C LEU A 267 -0.73 8.61 1.07
N ALA A 268 -1.66 8.23 1.96
CA ALA A 268 -2.24 9.13 2.95
C ALA A 268 -1.26 9.62 4.02
N ALA A 269 -0.13 8.93 4.23
CA ALA A 269 0.93 9.37 5.11
C ALA A 269 1.89 10.38 4.47
N VAL A 270 1.93 10.48 3.13
CA VAL A 270 2.98 11.21 2.41
C VAL A 270 2.47 12.18 1.34
N ASP A 271 1.15 12.25 1.15
CA ASP A 271 0.51 13.20 0.23
C ASP A 271 -0.72 13.84 0.89
N GLU A 272 -0.60 15.14 1.18
CA GLU A 272 -1.62 15.95 1.87
C GLU A 272 -2.86 16.25 1.02
N ARG A 273 -2.85 15.94 -0.28
CA ARG A 273 -3.90 16.34 -1.22
C ARG A 273 -5.12 15.41 -1.20
N LEU A 274 -5.07 14.33 -0.43
CA LEU A 274 -6.18 13.40 -0.31
C LEU A 274 -7.28 13.95 0.59
N ALA A 275 -8.53 13.83 0.14
CA ALA A 275 -9.70 14.21 0.90
C ALA A 275 -10.13 13.11 1.89
N TRP A 276 -9.91 11.84 1.56
CA TRP A 276 -10.14 10.69 2.45
C TRP A 276 -9.32 9.46 2.05
N CYS A 277 -9.14 8.52 2.98
CA CYS A 277 -8.45 7.26 2.76
C CYS A 277 -9.20 6.08 3.39
N ILE A 278 -9.38 5.01 2.62
CA ILE A 278 -10.12 3.81 3.04
C ILE A 278 -9.26 2.56 2.78
N PRO A 279 -8.29 2.22 3.66
CA PRO A 279 -7.53 0.98 3.55
C PRO A 279 -8.37 -0.22 4.02
N ILE A 280 -8.42 -1.27 3.19
CA ILE A 280 -9.21 -2.49 3.43
C ILE A 280 -8.26 -3.67 3.60
N VAL A 281 -8.36 -4.37 4.73
CA VAL A 281 -7.49 -5.48 5.16
C VAL A 281 -5.99 -5.24 4.89
N PRO A 282 -5.43 -4.06 5.24
CA PRO A 282 -4.07 -3.67 4.84
C PRO A 282 -2.97 -4.53 5.47
N ALA A 283 -1.91 -4.81 4.71
CA ALA A 283 -0.72 -5.55 5.17
C ALA A 283 0.32 -4.64 5.86
N VAL A 284 -0.05 -4.04 6.99
CA VAL A 284 0.67 -2.91 7.64
C VAL A 284 2.11 -3.21 8.05
N SER A 285 2.47 -4.46 8.37
CA SER A 285 3.86 -4.86 8.65
C SER A 285 4.24 -6.06 7.78
N PRO A 286 4.86 -5.84 6.60
CA PRO A 286 5.21 -6.92 5.68
C PRO A 286 6.13 -8.00 6.29
N VAL A 287 7.08 -7.61 7.14
CA VAL A 287 8.01 -8.56 7.81
C VAL A 287 7.22 -9.53 8.70
N ASP A 288 6.34 -9.00 9.55
CA ASP A 288 5.52 -9.80 10.45
C ASP A 288 4.55 -10.72 9.68
N VAL A 289 3.89 -10.16 8.67
CA VAL A 289 3.01 -10.93 7.76
C VAL A 289 3.77 -12.10 7.12
N PHE A 290 4.99 -11.87 6.62
CA PHE A 290 5.78 -12.95 6.01
C PHE A 290 6.26 -14.00 7.01
N LEU A 291 6.58 -13.62 8.25
CA LEU A 291 6.95 -14.58 9.31
C LEU A 291 5.79 -15.51 9.69
N GLU A 292 4.55 -15.03 9.59
CA GLU A 292 3.33 -15.79 9.90
C GLU A 292 2.96 -16.83 8.82
N TRP A 293 3.38 -16.59 7.58
CA TRP A 293 3.01 -17.42 6.45
C TRP A 293 4.06 -18.51 6.23
N GLN A 294 3.63 -19.72 5.91
CA GLN A 294 4.54 -20.79 5.51
C GLN A 294 4.35 -21.11 4.04
N PRO A 295 5.44 -21.29 3.26
CA PRO A 295 6.85 -21.39 3.67
C PRO A 295 7.66 -20.07 3.77
N THR A 296 7.09 -18.89 3.49
CA THR A 296 7.85 -17.62 3.47
C THR A 296 8.53 -17.31 4.82
N GLY A 297 7.87 -17.60 5.93
CA GLY A 297 8.40 -17.33 7.26
C GLY A 297 9.62 -18.18 7.59
N LEU A 298 9.65 -19.44 7.15
CA LEU A 298 10.85 -20.29 7.24
C LEU A 298 12.01 -19.71 6.43
N LEU A 299 11.73 -19.27 5.19
CA LEU A 299 12.72 -18.64 4.33
C LEU A 299 13.26 -17.37 4.98
N LEU A 300 12.40 -16.41 5.33
CA LEU A 300 12.81 -15.14 5.93
C LEU A 300 13.59 -15.33 7.23
N SER A 301 13.12 -16.22 8.10
CA SER A 301 13.83 -16.57 9.34
C SER A 301 15.24 -17.11 9.07
N ARG A 302 15.42 -17.91 8.01
CA ARG A 302 16.74 -18.43 7.61
C ARG A 302 17.62 -17.31 7.05
N LEU A 303 17.08 -16.43 6.21
CA LEU A 303 17.82 -15.30 5.67
C LEU A 303 18.32 -14.37 6.79
N MET A 304 17.44 -14.02 7.74
CA MET A 304 17.79 -13.19 8.89
C MET A 304 18.88 -13.83 9.76
N ARG A 305 18.75 -15.12 10.10
CA ARG A 305 19.80 -15.85 10.85
C ARG A 305 21.14 -15.88 10.10
N ASN A 306 21.12 -16.09 8.79
CA ASN A 306 22.32 -16.09 7.97
C ASN A 306 23.02 -14.72 7.92
N GLN A 307 22.30 -13.63 8.22
CA GLN A 307 22.84 -12.27 8.25
C GLN A 307 23.06 -11.74 9.67
N GLY A 308 22.72 -12.55 10.69
CA GLY A 308 22.89 -12.18 12.10
C GLY A 308 21.95 -11.06 12.57
N ILE A 309 20.79 -10.87 11.93
CA ILE A 309 19.86 -9.78 12.25
C ILE A 309 18.57 -10.28 12.93
N GLY A 310 17.98 -9.45 13.78
CA GLY A 310 16.69 -9.68 14.47
C GLY A 310 15.48 -9.15 13.70
N VAL A 311 14.27 -9.37 14.22
CA VAL A 311 13.02 -8.92 13.57
C VAL A 311 12.94 -7.39 13.58
N ALA A 312 13.33 -6.73 14.67
CA ALA A 312 13.33 -5.28 14.75
C ALA A 312 14.25 -4.63 13.70
N GLU A 313 15.47 -5.16 13.51
CA GLU A 313 16.40 -4.69 12.47
C GLU A 313 15.80 -4.93 11.08
N MET A 314 15.26 -6.13 10.81
CA MET A 314 14.62 -6.41 9.51
C MET A 314 13.44 -5.47 9.22
N ARG A 315 12.59 -5.17 10.22
CA ARG A 315 11.53 -4.16 10.08
C ARG A 315 12.12 -2.79 9.77
N GLY A 316 13.19 -2.37 10.43
CA GLY A 316 13.88 -1.11 10.17
C GLY A 316 14.43 -0.99 8.74
N LEU A 317 14.99 -2.07 8.20
CA LEU A 317 15.47 -2.13 6.81
C LEU A 317 14.36 -1.94 5.76
N LEU A 318 13.11 -2.25 6.10
CA LEU A 318 11.93 -2.06 5.23
C LEU A 318 11.03 -0.88 5.62
N ALA A 319 11.35 -0.19 6.71
CA ALA A 319 10.46 0.83 7.26
C ALA A 319 10.30 2.08 6.36
N VAL A 320 11.21 2.29 5.40
CA VAL A 320 11.20 3.46 4.50
C VAL A 320 9.92 3.58 3.66
N HIS A 321 9.25 2.46 3.39
CA HIS A 321 7.99 2.48 2.64
C HIS A 321 6.79 2.14 3.52
N ASN A 322 6.94 2.17 4.85
CA ASN A 322 5.87 1.83 5.79
C ASN A 322 5.06 3.07 6.19
N PRO A 323 3.71 3.03 6.12
CA PRO A 323 2.89 4.16 6.56
C PRO A 323 3.17 4.57 8.01
N LEU A 324 3.47 3.62 8.91
CA LEU A 324 3.73 3.89 10.33
C LEU A 324 5.00 4.74 10.59
N THR A 325 5.85 4.90 9.58
CA THR A 325 7.12 5.61 9.69
C THR A 325 6.95 7.13 9.63
N TYR A 326 5.94 7.62 8.93
CA TYR A 326 5.75 9.04 8.66
C TYR A 326 4.67 9.61 9.56
N ALA A 327 4.75 10.90 9.89
CA ALA A 327 3.63 11.56 10.55
C ALA A 327 2.42 11.58 9.58
N PRO A 328 1.21 11.21 10.03
CA PRO A 328 0.00 11.33 9.23
C PRO A 328 -0.18 12.71 8.58
N CYS A 329 -0.29 12.77 7.24
CA CYS A 329 -0.72 13.99 6.54
C CYS A 329 -2.24 14.17 6.54
N LEU A 330 -2.98 13.06 6.59
CA LEU A 330 -4.43 13.04 6.59
C LEU A 330 -4.97 12.96 8.03
N ASP A 331 -5.91 13.86 8.38
CA ASP A 331 -6.63 13.80 9.65
C ASP A 331 -7.30 12.42 9.85
N GLY A 332 -7.24 11.88 11.06
CA GLY A 332 -7.81 10.57 11.36
C GLY A 332 -9.29 10.45 11.00
N GLU A 333 -10.10 11.49 11.21
CA GLU A 333 -11.54 11.49 10.89
C GLU A 333 -11.85 11.23 9.39
N ARG A 334 -10.86 11.46 8.52
CA ARG A 334 -10.92 11.20 7.07
C ARG A 334 -10.42 9.81 6.69
N MET A 335 -10.07 8.98 7.68
CA MET A 335 -9.58 7.62 7.51
C MET A 335 -10.55 6.58 8.06
N LEU A 336 -10.99 5.66 7.19
CA LEU A 336 -11.80 4.50 7.56
C LEU A 336 -11.04 3.21 7.25
N ILE A 337 -10.53 2.57 8.30
CA ILE A 337 -9.84 1.28 8.21
C ILE A 337 -10.88 0.18 8.27
N ILE A 338 -10.88 -0.73 7.28
CA ILE A 338 -11.84 -1.84 7.20
C ILE A 338 -11.10 -3.16 7.37
N GLY A 339 -11.56 -4.00 8.31
CA GLY A 339 -10.91 -5.26 8.66
C GLY A 339 -11.85 -6.46 8.67
N GLY A 340 -11.32 -7.62 8.29
CA GLY A 340 -11.98 -8.91 8.48
C GLY A 340 -11.69 -9.44 9.88
N ALA A 341 -12.74 -9.72 10.66
CA ALA A 341 -12.59 -10.22 12.03
C ALA A 341 -11.77 -11.53 12.12
N GLY A 342 -11.97 -12.42 11.15
CA GLY A 342 -11.31 -13.71 11.04
C GLY A 342 -10.10 -13.72 10.12
N ASP A 343 -9.57 -12.56 9.71
CA ASP A 343 -8.44 -12.47 8.80
C ASP A 343 -7.17 -13.12 9.38
N ARG A 344 -6.56 -14.05 8.63
CA ARG A 344 -5.30 -14.75 8.96
C ARG A 344 -4.20 -14.51 7.93
N VAL A 345 -4.44 -13.62 6.99
CA VAL A 345 -3.48 -13.11 6.01
C VAL A 345 -2.89 -11.81 6.54
N THR A 346 -3.73 -10.84 6.90
CA THR A 346 -3.39 -9.58 7.58
C THR A 346 -4.14 -9.53 8.90
N MET A 347 -3.55 -10.14 9.93
CA MET A 347 -4.26 -10.36 11.19
C MET A 347 -4.75 -9.04 11.82
N PRO A 348 -5.89 -9.04 12.53
CA PRO A 348 -6.49 -7.84 13.15
C PRO A 348 -5.53 -6.90 13.90
N ARG A 349 -4.49 -7.43 14.55
CA ARG A 349 -3.42 -6.64 15.20
C ARG A 349 -2.75 -5.62 14.27
N HIS A 350 -2.59 -5.94 12.99
CA HIS A 350 -2.00 -5.03 12.01
C HIS A 350 -2.88 -3.80 11.79
N LEU A 351 -4.19 -4.00 11.76
CA LEU A 351 -5.16 -2.92 11.59
C LEU A 351 -5.24 -2.06 12.84
N ARG A 352 -5.10 -2.66 14.03
CA ARG A 352 -4.98 -1.91 15.29
C ARG A 352 -3.74 -1.02 15.31
N LEU A 353 -2.58 -1.49 14.81
CA LEU A 353 -1.39 -0.65 14.67
C LEU A 353 -1.65 0.57 13.78
N LEU A 354 -2.32 0.36 12.64
CA LEU A 354 -2.66 1.45 11.74
C LEU A 354 -3.65 2.43 12.36
N HIS A 355 -4.68 1.93 13.05
CA HIS A 355 -5.66 2.75 13.74
C HIS A 355 -5.04 3.57 14.89
N GLN A 356 -4.08 3.01 15.63
CA GLN A 356 -3.31 3.73 16.64
C GLN A 356 -2.42 4.81 16.03
N HIS A 357 -1.91 4.58 14.82
CA HIS A 357 -1.07 5.53 14.09
C HIS A 357 -1.87 6.72 13.52
N TRP A 358 -3.16 6.53 13.22
CA TRP A 358 -4.10 7.60 12.87
C TRP A 358 -5.13 7.85 13.99
N PRO A 359 -4.79 8.62 15.04
CA PRO A 359 -5.76 9.01 16.06
C PRO A 359 -7.00 9.67 15.45
N GLY A 360 -8.19 9.22 15.86
CA GLY A 360 -9.47 9.69 15.31
C GLY A 360 -9.97 8.92 14.08
N SER A 361 -9.18 7.97 13.55
CA SER A 361 -9.66 7.09 12.48
C SER A 361 -10.80 6.19 12.91
N ALA A 362 -11.67 5.83 11.96
CA ALA A 362 -12.68 4.81 12.19
C ALA A 362 -12.09 3.43 11.87
N LEU A 363 -12.40 2.43 12.69
CA LEU A 363 -12.06 1.03 12.47
C LEU A 363 -13.34 0.19 12.39
N HIS A 364 -13.67 -0.30 11.20
CA HIS A 364 -14.84 -1.12 10.96
C HIS A 364 -14.44 -2.58 10.77
N TRP A 365 -15.03 -3.48 11.56
CA TRP A 365 -14.87 -4.92 11.41
C TRP A 365 -16.06 -5.54 10.69
N PHE A 366 -15.82 -6.31 9.63
CA PHE A 366 -16.83 -7.17 9.02
C PHE A 366 -16.67 -8.62 9.47
N ALA A 367 -17.78 -9.35 9.48
CA ALA A 367 -17.75 -10.79 9.72
C ALA A 367 -17.14 -11.48 8.51
N GLY A 368 -15.97 -12.09 8.63
CA GLY A 368 -15.29 -12.67 7.48
C GLY A 368 -13.79 -12.69 7.63
N ASN A 369 -13.09 -12.90 6.52
CA ASN A 369 -11.62 -12.98 6.47
C ASN A 369 -11.09 -12.19 5.28
N HIS A 370 -9.82 -12.38 4.92
CA HIS A 370 -9.16 -11.63 3.85
C HIS A 370 -9.82 -11.75 2.47
N ILE A 371 -10.63 -12.79 2.25
CA ILE A 371 -11.21 -13.15 0.95
C ILE A 371 -12.74 -13.01 1.00
N ILE A 372 -13.35 -13.48 2.09
CA ILE A 372 -14.79 -13.62 2.22
C ILE A 372 -15.31 -12.53 3.14
N HIS A 373 -16.01 -11.56 2.57
CA HIS A 373 -16.56 -10.40 3.26
C HIS A 373 -18.07 -10.58 3.52
N PHE A 374 -18.46 -11.23 4.63
CA PHE A 374 -19.88 -11.26 5.02
C PHE A 374 -20.28 -9.89 5.59
N GLY A 375 -21.51 -9.44 5.30
CA GLY A 375 -21.92 -8.09 5.68
C GLY A 375 -21.16 -7.01 4.90
N ARG A 376 -20.87 -7.28 3.62
CA ARG A 376 -20.18 -6.33 2.74
C ARG A 376 -20.92 -5.01 2.58
N ARG A 377 -22.25 -5.03 2.65
CA ARG A 377 -23.09 -3.84 2.42
C ARG A 377 -22.85 -2.78 3.50
N GLU A 378 -22.62 -3.22 4.73
CA GLU A 378 -22.46 -2.40 5.92
C GLU A 378 -21.21 -1.52 5.79
N TYR A 379 -20.05 -2.10 5.48
CA TYR A 379 -18.85 -1.30 5.29
C TYR A 379 -18.93 -0.45 4.02
N LEU A 380 -19.59 -0.90 2.94
CA LEU A 380 -19.80 -0.07 1.73
C LEU A 380 -20.67 1.17 2.04
N THR A 381 -21.65 1.05 2.94
CA THR A 381 -22.41 2.20 3.44
C THR A 381 -21.51 3.15 4.26
N CYS A 382 -20.64 2.63 5.12
CA CYS A 382 -19.67 3.45 5.84
C CYS A 382 -18.69 4.17 4.89
N MET A 383 -18.22 3.48 3.85
CA MET A 383 -17.39 4.08 2.80
C MET A 383 -18.12 5.23 2.12
N GLY A 384 -19.36 5.01 1.68
CA GLY A 384 -20.17 6.06 1.06
C GLY A 384 -20.34 7.27 1.97
N ALA A 385 -20.72 7.06 3.23
CA ALA A 385 -20.92 8.16 4.18
C ALA A 385 -19.64 8.98 4.44
N LEU A 386 -18.48 8.34 4.49
CA LEU A 386 -17.19 9.04 4.59
C LEU A 386 -16.91 9.85 3.31
N MET A 387 -17.08 9.21 2.15
CA MET A 387 -16.82 9.83 0.86
C MET A 387 -17.68 11.09 0.67
N ASP A 388 -18.99 11.02 0.92
CA ASP A 388 -19.90 12.16 0.73
C ASP A 388 -19.52 13.35 1.61
N ARG A 389 -19.14 13.06 2.87
CA ARG A 389 -18.75 14.07 3.85
C ARG A 389 -17.61 14.96 3.35
N TYR A 390 -16.70 14.41 2.54
CA TYR A 390 -15.48 15.08 2.10
C TYR A 390 -15.39 15.30 0.58
N SER A 391 -16.43 14.94 -0.18
CA SER A 391 -16.42 15.05 -1.64
C SER A 391 -17.20 16.23 -2.21
N GLY A 392 -17.91 16.99 -1.36
CA GLY A 392 -18.76 18.10 -1.80
C GLY A 392 -19.95 17.68 -2.68
N LEU A 393 -20.37 16.40 -2.62
CA LEU A 393 -21.54 15.86 -3.33
C LEU A 393 -22.81 15.92 -2.51
#